data_AF-A4X2J0-F1
#
_entry.id   AF-A4X2J0-F1
#
_cell.length_a   1.000
_cell.length_b   1.000
_cell.length_c   1.000
_cell.angle_alpha   90.00
_cell.angle_beta   90.00
_cell.angle_gamma   90.00
#
_symmetry.space_group_name_H-M   'P 1'
#
loop_
_entity.id
_entity.type
_entity.pdbx_description
1 polymer ?
#
loop_
_entity_poly.entity_id
_entity_poly.type
_entity_poly.pdbx_seq_one_letter_code
_entity_poly.pdbx_strand_id
1 'polypeptide(L)'
;MRGQSTLRWIPEANCLECTNIGLCAGVGRCLREPTDAARVTAVARAVDYMIEHRAQPIQLVDVARAATMSQFHFHRIFREITCTTPARFLTALRMCEAQHLLLNSRRSVTEICSSVGYSSLGTFISQFGRLTGLSPRRFRTVVERIGQVPIQELTDLSGAMAERGPIGAVTSDRQERYCALLGLYRTDRPWERPSAFQVIETDHVVRIPPVSDGEYDTVSVGYSPVTTVAEVLGAPVGTLGRVGFGTRTLVARGGRSRHPFHVALRRQRRIDPPVEFSRPLLCLVTRANQRDAAPALPTDAADRG
;
A
#
# COMPACT_ATOMS: atom_id res chain seq x y z
N MET A 1 31.18 -18.93 21.31
CA MET A 1 31.15 -17.49 21.58
C MET A 1 31.45 -16.72 20.29
N ARG A 2 30.41 -16.23 19.59
CA ARG A 2 30.56 -15.30 18.45
C ARG A 2 29.69 -14.09 18.76
N GLY A 3 30.32 -12.92 18.86
CA GLY A 3 29.66 -11.67 19.24
C GLY A 3 28.63 -11.24 18.23
N GLN A 4 27.38 -11.14 18.69
CA GLN A 4 26.31 -10.47 17.97
C GLN A 4 26.57 -8.97 18.07
N SER A 5 26.93 -8.34 16.95
CA SER A 5 26.94 -6.89 16.82
C SER A 5 25.49 -6.39 16.82
N THR A 6 25.03 -5.96 17.98
CA THR A 6 23.78 -5.20 18.12
C THR A 6 23.99 -3.82 17.53
N LEU A 7 23.64 -3.64 16.25
CA LEU A 7 23.53 -2.33 15.62
C LEU A 7 22.36 -1.58 16.28
N ARG A 8 22.69 -0.83 17.34
CA ARG A 8 21.77 0.09 18.01
C ARG A 8 21.64 1.34 17.12
N TRP A 9 20.47 1.52 16.51
CA TRP A 9 20.16 2.73 15.73
C TRP A 9 20.11 3.94 16.67
N ILE A 10 20.91 4.98 16.39
CA ILE A 10 20.89 6.27 17.08
C ILE A 10 20.13 7.25 16.18
N PRO A 11 19.07 7.93 16.67
CA PRO A 11 18.37 8.94 15.90
C PRO A 11 19.26 10.19 15.80
N GLU A 12 19.88 10.41 14.64
CA GLU A 12 20.47 11.72 14.35
C GLU A 12 19.36 12.75 14.11
N ALA A 13 19.61 13.92 14.70
CA ALA A 13 18.64 14.95 15.03
C ALA A 13 18.17 15.82 13.84
N ASN A 14 17.02 16.47 14.08
CA ASN A 14 16.43 17.62 13.39
C ASN A 14 15.68 17.42 12.06
N CYS A 15 14.49 16.84 12.20
CA CYS A 15 13.26 17.32 11.53
C CYS A 15 12.05 17.31 12.48
N LEU A 16 12.29 17.52 13.79
CA LEU A 16 11.22 17.42 14.81
C LEU A 16 10.17 18.54 14.69
N GLU A 17 10.50 19.70 14.11
CA GLU A 17 9.56 20.82 13.95
C GLU A 17 8.51 20.61 12.85
N CYS A 18 8.72 19.69 11.88
CA CYS A 18 7.70 19.38 10.85
C CYS A 18 6.66 18.34 11.32
N THR A 19 6.98 17.58 12.37
CA THR A 19 6.12 16.49 12.88
C THR A 19 4.88 17.04 13.60
N ASN A 20 4.97 18.23 14.19
CA ASN A 20 3.93 18.76 15.10
C ASN A 20 2.75 19.45 14.38
N ILE A 21 2.85 19.69 13.06
CA ILE A 21 1.78 20.34 12.27
C ILE A 21 1.15 19.37 11.24
N GLY A 22 1.65 18.13 11.11
CA GLY A 22 1.06 17.16 10.17
C GLY A 22 1.20 17.54 8.68
N LEU A 23 2.20 18.36 8.33
CA LEU A 23 2.42 18.92 6.99
C LEU A 23 3.47 18.18 6.13
N CYS A 24 3.83 16.93 6.45
CA CYS A 24 4.56 16.10 5.49
C CYS A 24 3.55 15.49 4.48
N ALA A 25 3.38 16.13 3.32
CA ALA A 25 2.86 15.42 2.15
C ALA A 25 3.84 14.28 1.85
N GLY A 26 3.34 13.04 1.71
CA GLY A 26 4.19 11.87 1.51
C GLY A 26 5.20 12.11 0.37
N VAL A 27 6.40 11.53 0.50
CA VAL A 27 7.55 11.73 -0.41
C VAL A 27 8.30 13.06 -0.20
N GLY A 28 9.04 13.12 0.91
CA GLY A 28 10.31 13.86 1.04
C GLY A 28 10.37 15.34 0.65
N ARG A 29 9.27 16.08 0.59
CA ARG A 29 9.27 17.52 0.33
C ARG A 29 8.62 18.25 1.50
N CYS A 30 9.41 19.01 2.25
CA CYS A 30 8.92 19.95 3.25
C CYS A 30 7.99 20.96 2.56
N LEU A 31 6.70 20.90 2.90
CA LEU A 31 5.75 21.95 2.54
C LEU A 31 6.18 23.27 3.21
N ARG A 32 6.13 24.38 2.49
CA ARG A 32 6.61 25.70 2.90
C ARG A 32 5.41 26.62 3.15
N GLU A 33 5.34 27.21 4.35
CA GLU A 33 4.50 28.39 4.71
C GLU A 33 2.95 28.25 4.61
N PRO A 34 2.14 29.17 5.20
CA PRO A 34 0.68 29.05 5.33
C PRO A 34 -0.11 28.83 4.03
N THR A 35 0.46 29.18 2.86
CA THR A 35 -0.13 28.86 1.55
C THR A 35 -0.30 27.36 1.33
N ASP A 36 0.55 26.52 1.91
CA ASP A 36 0.47 25.08 1.77
C ASP A 36 -0.64 24.46 2.64
N ALA A 37 -0.97 25.05 3.79
CA ALA A 37 -2.10 24.61 4.61
C ALA A 37 -3.45 24.84 3.89
N ALA A 38 -3.60 25.99 3.22
CA ALA A 38 -4.78 26.30 2.42
C ALA A 38 -4.92 25.33 1.22
N ARG A 39 -3.81 25.02 0.53
CA ARG A 39 -3.79 24.05 -0.57
C ARG A 39 -4.15 22.64 -0.11
N VAL A 40 -3.61 22.21 1.03
CA VAL A 40 -3.96 20.91 1.65
C VAL A 40 -5.44 20.85 2.00
N THR A 41 -6.00 21.93 2.55
CA THR A 41 -7.43 22.02 2.86
C THR A 41 -8.29 21.95 1.59
N ALA A 42 -7.90 22.65 0.52
CA ALA A 42 -8.60 22.59 -0.76
C ALA A 42 -8.58 21.19 -1.38
N VAL A 43 -7.42 20.51 -1.35
CA VAL A 43 -7.30 19.12 -1.80
C VAL A 43 -8.12 18.17 -0.94
N ALA A 44 -8.17 18.37 0.39
CA ALA A 44 -9.01 17.57 1.27
C ALA A 44 -10.50 17.67 0.90
N ARG A 45 -11.02 18.88 0.63
CA ARG A 45 -12.41 19.08 0.16
C ARG A 45 -12.69 18.36 -1.16
N ALA A 46 -11.75 18.44 -2.10
CA ALA A 46 -11.83 17.71 -3.35
C ALA A 46 -11.89 16.19 -3.11
N VAL A 47 -11.06 15.66 -2.22
CA VAL A 47 -11.07 14.23 -1.89
C VAL A 47 -12.37 13.82 -1.19
N ASP A 48 -12.89 14.64 -0.27
CA ASP A 48 -14.18 14.39 0.38
C ASP A 48 -15.31 14.30 -0.67
N TYR A 49 -15.34 15.24 -1.61
CA TYR A 49 -16.27 15.21 -2.74
C TYR A 49 -16.13 13.92 -3.55
N MET A 50 -14.90 13.50 -3.85
CA MET A 50 -14.64 12.25 -4.59
C MET A 50 -15.09 11.01 -3.83
N ILE A 51 -14.90 10.96 -2.50
CA ILE A 51 -15.32 9.84 -1.66
C ILE A 51 -16.85 9.74 -1.66
N GLU A 52 -17.54 10.85 -1.43
CA GLU A 52 -19.00 10.91 -1.37
C GLU A 52 -19.65 10.55 -2.71
N HIS A 53 -19.09 11.06 -3.81
CA HIS A 53 -19.67 10.91 -5.14
C HIS A 53 -19.00 9.81 -5.98
N ARG A 54 -18.19 8.92 -5.39
CA ARG A 54 -17.38 7.93 -6.13
C ARG A 54 -18.17 7.07 -7.12
N ALA A 55 -19.44 6.79 -6.82
CA ALA A 55 -20.36 6.01 -7.66
C ALA A 55 -20.92 6.79 -8.87
N GLN A 56 -20.71 8.11 -8.93
CA GLN A 56 -21.25 8.99 -9.96
C GLN A 56 -20.21 9.29 -11.05
N PRO A 57 -20.62 9.72 -12.26
CA PRO A 57 -19.71 10.16 -13.31
C PRO A 57 -19.06 11.52 -12.96
N ILE A 58 -17.99 11.50 -12.16
CA ILE A 58 -17.22 12.69 -11.77
C ILE A 58 -16.30 13.13 -12.92
N GLN A 59 -16.33 14.42 -13.26
CA GLN A 59 -15.36 15.06 -14.15
C GLN A 59 -14.34 15.89 -13.39
N LEU A 60 -13.20 16.20 -14.02
CA LEU A 60 -12.14 17.01 -13.40
C LEU A 60 -12.65 18.40 -12.94
N VAL A 61 -13.57 19.00 -13.70
CA VAL A 61 -14.19 20.28 -13.38
C VAL A 61 -14.99 20.25 -12.08
N ASP A 62 -15.61 19.12 -11.73
CA ASP A 62 -16.41 19.00 -10.52
C ASP A 62 -15.52 18.99 -9.28
N VAL A 63 -14.43 18.22 -9.34
CA VAL A 63 -13.46 18.12 -8.25
C VAL A 63 -12.66 19.41 -8.09
N ALA A 64 -12.28 20.05 -9.19
CA ALA A 64 -11.59 21.34 -9.15
C ALA A 64 -12.46 22.44 -8.52
N ARG A 65 -13.78 22.41 -8.80
CA ARG A 65 -14.76 23.33 -8.20
C ARG A 65 -14.92 23.10 -6.70
N ALA A 66 -14.97 21.84 -6.25
CA ALA A 66 -14.95 21.51 -4.83
C ALA A 66 -13.70 22.03 -4.10
N ALA A 67 -12.56 22.09 -4.80
CA ALA A 67 -11.32 22.70 -4.31
C ALA A 67 -11.24 24.23 -4.51
N THR A 68 -12.25 24.87 -5.11
CA THR A 68 -12.25 26.31 -5.46
C THR A 68 -11.07 26.74 -6.34
N MET A 69 -10.69 25.89 -7.31
CA MET A 69 -9.52 26.10 -8.18
C MET A 69 -9.89 25.92 -9.65
N SER A 70 -9.10 26.52 -10.55
CA SER A 70 -9.14 26.16 -11.97
C SER A 70 -8.66 24.72 -12.17
N GLN A 71 -9.11 24.04 -13.23
CA GLN A 71 -8.77 22.64 -13.49
C GLN A 71 -7.25 22.40 -13.60
N PHE A 72 -6.54 23.29 -14.29
CA PHE A 72 -5.09 23.19 -14.46
C PHE A 72 -4.34 23.36 -13.14
N HIS A 73 -4.70 24.38 -12.36
CA HIS A 73 -4.08 24.63 -11.05
C HIS A 73 -4.38 23.48 -10.09
N PHE A 74 -5.65 23.05 -10.01
CA PHE A 74 -6.08 21.92 -9.19
C PHE A 74 -5.30 20.65 -9.52
N HIS A 75 -5.20 20.27 -10.79
CA HIS A 75 -4.51 19.04 -11.19
C HIS A 75 -3.05 19.03 -10.72
N ARG A 76 -2.35 20.16 -10.86
CA ARG A 76 -0.96 20.31 -10.41
C ARG A 76 -0.86 20.19 -8.89
N ILE A 77 -1.62 21.00 -8.15
CA ILE A 77 -1.59 21.01 -6.67
C ILE A 77 -2.03 19.66 -6.08
N PHE A 78 -3.06 19.03 -6.64
CA PHE A 78 -3.52 17.71 -6.22
C PHE A 78 -2.42 16.67 -6.36
N ARG A 79 -1.69 16.66 -7.49
CA ARG A 79 -0.57 15.74 -7.70
C ARG A 79 0.60 16.01 -6.78
N GLU A 80 0.91 17.28 -6.53
CA GLU A 80 1.97 17.67 -5.59
C GLU A 80 1.64 17.20 -4.16
N ILE A 81 0.38 17.27 -3.73
CA ILE A 81 -0.04 16.92 -2.36
C ILE A 81 -0.30 15.42 -2.18
N THR A 82 -0.98 14.78 -3.12
CA THR A 82 -1.43 13.37 -3.02
C THR A 82 -0.45 12.38 -3.67
N CYS A 83 0.58 12.87 -4.36
CA CYS A 83 1.52 12.08 -5.16
C CYS A 83 0.87 11.28 -6.31
N THR A 84 -0.38 11.59 -6.68
CA THR A 84 -1.09 10.93 -7.77
C THR A 84 -2.03 11.90 -8.48
N THR A 85 -2.52 11.53 -9.66
CA THR A 85 -3.49 12.38 -10.38
C THR A 85 -4.91 12.19 -9.83
N PRO A 86 -5.80 13.19 -9.96
CA PRO A 86 -7.20 13.04 -9.53
C PRO A 86 -7.89 11.81 -10.10
N ALA A 87 -7.68 11.51 -11.39
CA ALA A 87 -8.27 10.33 -12.04
C ALA A 87 -7.77 9.01 -11.46
N ARG A 88 -6.47 8.91 -11.13
CA ARG A 88 -5.90 7.71 -10.49
C ARG A 88 -6.40 7.55 -9.07
N PHE A 89 -6.53 8.65 -8.32
CA PHE A 89 -7.08 8.64 -6.97
C PHE A 89 -8.53 8.15 -6.97
N LEU A 90 -9.38 8.67 -7.87
CA LEU A 90 -10.77 8.20 -8.00
C LEU A 90 -10.83 6.71 -8.37
N THR A 91 -9.96 6.28 -9.28
CA THR A 91 -9.87 4.87 -9.68
C THR A 91 -9.52 4.00 -8.46
N ALA A 92 -8.55 4.40 -7.65
CA ALA A 92 -8.16 3.67 -6.44
C ALA A 92 -9.32 3.59 -5.43
N LEU A 93 -10.02 4.71 -5.17
CA LEU A 93 -11.21 4.73 -4.30
C LEU A 93 -12.29 3.74 -4.75
N ARG A 94 -12.62 3.75 -6.05
CA ARG A 94 -13.61 2.84 -6.64
C ARG A 94 -13.19 1.38 -6.54
N MET A 95 -11.89 1.10 -6.68
CA MET A 95 -11.37 -0.26 -6.66
C MET A 95 -11.29 -0.82 -5.24
N CYS A 96 -10.92 -0.01 -4.26
CA CYS A 96 -11.04 -0.40 -2.85
C CYS A 96 -12.50 -0.66 -2.47
N GLU A 97 -13.44 0.18 -2.91
CA GLU A 97 -14.86 -0.05 -2.69
C GLU A 97 -15.35 -1.34 -3.37
N ALA A 98 -14.89 -1.62 -4.59
CA ALA A 98 -15.23 -2.85 -5.29
C ALA A 98 -14.72 -4.09 -4.54
N GLN A 99 -13.50 -4.04 -4.00
CA GLN A 99 -12.95 -5.12 -3.16
C GLN A 99 -13.78 -5.30 -1.89
N HIS A 100 -14.10 -4.20 -1.19
CA HIS A 100 -14.96 -4.21 -0.01
C HIS A 100 -16.31 -4.88 -0.32
N LEU A 101 -17.01 -4.45 -1.38
CA LEU A 101 -18.30 -5.02 -1.77
C LEU A 101 -18.20 -6.48 -2.24
N LEU A 102 -17.10 -6.86 -2.90
CA LEU A 102 -16.89 -8.25 -3.32
C LEU A 102 -16.77 -9.20 -2.13
N LEU A 103 -16.17 -8.76 -1.03
CA LEU A 103 -15.88 -9.58 0.15
C LEU A 103 -16.97 -9.50 1.22
N ASN A 104 -17.70 -8.38 1.29
CA ASN A 104 -18.67 -8.12 2.37
C ASN A 104 -20.13 -8.11 1.87
N SER A 105 -20.39 -8.49 0.62
CA SER A 105 -21.75 -8.58 0.08
C SER A 105 -21.94 -9.76 -0.87
N ARG A 106 -23.20 -10.15 -1.08
CA ARG A 106 -23.58 -11.18 -2.07
C ARG A 106 -23.86 -10.62 -3.46
N ARG A 107 -23.59 -9.33 -3.70
CA ARG A 107 -23.86 -8.67 -4.99
C ARG A 107 -23.11 -9.35 -6.13
N SER A 108 -23.74 -9.39 -7.29
CA SER A 108 -23.12 -9.83 -8.54
C SER A 108 -22.02 -8.85 -8.97
N VAL A 109 -21.10 -9.32 -9.82
CA VAL A 109 -20.03 -8.48 -10.37
C VAL A 109 -20.60 -7.30 -11.17
N THR A 110 -21.73 -7.51 -11.85
CA THR A 110 -22.44 -6.45 -12.60
C THR A 110 -23.01 -5.38 -11.69
N GLU A 111 -23.69 -5.76 -10.60
CA GLU A 111 -24.21 -4.79 -9.61
C GLU A 111 -23.07 -4.00 -8.95
N ILE A 112 -21.96 -4.67 -8.63
CA ILE A 112 -20.78 -4.02 -8.04
C ILE A 112 -20.19 -3.00 -9.02
N CYS A 113 -20.02 -3.38 -10.30
CA CYS A 113 -19.54 -2.50 -11.36
C CYS A 113 -20.34 -1.19 -11.41
N SER A 114 -21.67 -1.29 -11.43
CA SER A 114 -22.54 -0.11 -11.43
C SER A 114 -22.46 0.68 -10.11
N SER A 115 -22.39 0.00 -8.96
CA SER A 115 -22.32 0.68 -7.65
C SER A 115 -21.02 1.44 -7.40
N VAL A 116 -19.93 1.09 -8.10
CA VAL A 116 -18.65 1.81 -8.01
C VAL A 116 -18.45 2.80 -9.16
N GLY A 117 -19.50 3.11 -9.93
CA GLY A 117 -19.49 4.17 -10.94
C GLY A 117 -18.85 3.81 -12.27
N TYR A 118 -18.79 2.52 -12.63
CA TYR A 118 -18.41 2.07 -13.97
C TYR A 118 -19.66 1.76 -14.81
N SER A 119 -19.72 2.37 -16.00
CA SER A 119 -20.79 2.12 -16.98
C SER A 119 -20.54 0.89 -17.86
N SER A 120 -19.31 0.40 -17.92
CA SER A 120 -18.91 -0.76 -18.71
C SER A 120 -18.27 -1.83 -17.84
N LEU A 121 -18.88 -3.02 -17.84
CA LEU A 121 -18.38 -4.20 -17.14
C LEU A 121 -16.99 -4.62 -17.63
N GLY A 122 -16.73 -4.53 -18.94
CA GLY A 122 -15.42 -4.86 -19.52
C GLY A 122 -14.31 -3.93 -19.01
N THR A 123 -14.59 -2.62 -18.96
CA THR A 123 -13.66 -1.63 -18.40
C THR A 123 -13.39 -1.89 -16.93
N PHE A 124 -14.44 -2.17 -16.15
CA PHE A 124 -14.31 -2.50 -14.73
C PHE A 124 -13.45 -3.75 -14.51
N ILE A 125 -13.75 -4.86 -15.18
CA ILE A 125 -13.01 -6.13 -15.03
C ILE A 125 -11.54 -5.96 -15.41
N SER A 126 -11.26 -5.25 -16.50
CA SER A 126 -9.89 -4.97 -16.94
C SER A 126 -9.11 -4.16 -15.91
N GLN A 127 -9.70 -3.07 -15.39
CA GLN A 127 -9.05 -2.25 -14.36
C GLN A 127 -8.87 -3.01 -13.04
N PHE A 128 -9.88 -3.75 -12.60
CA PHE A 128 -9.81 -4.56 -11.39
C PHE A 128 -8.73 -5.64 -11.50
N GLY A 129 -8.67 -6.36 -12.63
CA GLY A 129 -7.66 -7.37 -12.88
C GLY A 129 -6.25 -6.79 -13.00
N ARG A 130 -6.10 -5.59 -13.56
CA ARG A 130 -4.81 -4.89 -13.63
C ARG A 130 -4.24 -4.62 -12.23
N LEU A 131 -5.09 -4.16 -11.31
CA LEU A 131 -4.71 -3.79 -9.94
C LEU A 131 -4.52 -4.99 -9.01
N THR A 132 -5.48 -5.92 -9.01
CA THR A 132 -5.49 -7.07 -8.08
C THR A 132 -4.78 -8.30 -8.63
N GLY A 133 -4.56 -8.36 -9.95
CA GLY A 133 -4.05 -9.55 -10.65
C GLY A 133 -5.09 -10.64 -10.90
N LEU A 134 -6.34 -10.48 -10.43
CA LEU A 134 -7.42 -11.46 -10.56
C LEU A 134 -8.69 -10.83 -11.13
N SER A 135 -9.51 -11.61 -11.84
CA SER A 135 -10.88 -11.19 -12.15
C SER A 135 -11.69 -11.03 -10.85
N PRO A 136 -12.72 -10.17 -10.77
CA PRO A 136 -13.54 -9.97 -9.57
C PRO A 136 -14.08 -11.26 -8.93
N ARG A 137 -14.58 -12.20 -9.75
CA ARG A 137 -15.09 -13.50 -9.26
C ARG A 137 -14.00 -14.35 -8.63
N ARG A 138 -12.85 -14.48 -9.30
CA ARG A 138 -11.68 -15.21 -8.76
C ARG A 138 -11.14 -14.55 -7.50
N PHE A 139 -11.11 -13.22 -7.43
CA PHE A 139 -10.71 -12.49 -6.24
C PHE A 139 -11.55 -12.89 -5.02
N ARG A 140 -12.88 -12.85 -5.15
CA ARG A 140 -13.80 -13.30 -4.09
C ARG A 140 -13.49 -14.72 -3.64
N THR A 141 -13.46 -15.69 -4.57
CA THR A 141 -13.22 -17.10 -4.24
C THR A 141 -11.85 -17.36 -3.60
N VAL A 142 -10.80 -16.68 -4.08
CA VAL A 142 -9.46 -16.84 -3.50
C VAL A 142 -9.43 -16.31 -2.07
N VAL A 143 -9.95 -15.10 -1.83
CA VAL A 143 -9.95 -14.49 -0.50
C VAL A 143 -10.85 -15.26 0.46
N GLU A 144 -11.99 -15.79 0.03
CA GLU A 144 -12.81 -16.68 0.86
C GLU A 144 -12.04 -17.92 1.34
N ARG A 145 -11.15 -18.47 0.49
CA ARG A 145 -10.38 -19.67 0.79
C ARG A 145 -9.15 -19.42 1.66
N ILE A 146 -8.39 -18.34 1.39
CA ILE A 146 -7.06 -18.11 2.01
C ILE A 146 -6.97 -16.78 2.78
N GLY A 147 -8.08 -16.04 2.88
CA GLY A 147 -8.09 -14.70 3.45
C GLY A 147 -8.02 -14.66 4.97
N GLN A 148 -8.31 -15.76 5.67
CA GLN A 148 -8.28 -15.82 7.14
C GLN A 148 -6.88 -15.90 7.73
N VAL A 149 -5.84 -15.99 6.88
CA VAL A 149 -4.45 -15.98 7.32
C VAL A 149 -4.10 -14.61 7.92
N PRO A 150 -3.66 -14.54 9.19
CA PRO A 150 -3.11 -13.33 9.79
C PRO A 150 -1.88 -12.85 9.02
N ILE A 151 -1.77 -11.54 8.78
CA ILE A 151 -0.64 -11.00 7.99
C ILE A 151 0.72 -11.21 8.65
N GLN A 152 0.78 -11.38 9.98
CA GLN A 152 2.03 -11.69 10.68
C GLN A 152 2.66 -13.00 10.22
N GLU A 153 1.86 -14.00 9.80
CA GLU A 153 2.37 -15.28 9.29
C GLU A 153 3.07 -15.14 7.93
N LEU A 154 2.91 -13.98 7.28
CA LEU A 154 3.49 -13.70 5.97
C LEU A 154 4.87 -13.03 6.03
N THR A 155 5.32 -12.63 7.23
CA THR A 155 6.62 -11.96 7.42
C THR A 155 7.78 -12.90 7.07
N ASP A 156 7.76 -14.13 7.59
CA ASP A 156 8.79 -15.15 7.38
C ASP A 156 8.90 -15.57 5.90
N LEU A 157 7.75 -15.69 5.23
CA LEU A 157 7.68 -16.05 3.81
C LEU A 157 8.24 -14.95 2.90
N SER A 158 8.17 -13.70 3.35
CA SER A 158 8.68 -12.54 2.62
C SER A 158 10.19 -12.32 2.81
N GLY A 159 10.76 -12.80 3.93
CA GLY A 159 12.17 -12.57 4.30
C GLY A 159 13.20 -13.29 3.42
N ALA A 160 12.91 -14.54 3.02
CA ALA A 160 13.87 -15.39 2.30
C ALA A 160 14.33 -14.85 0.93
N MET A 161 13.61 -13.88 0.35
CA MET A 161 13.92 -13.30 -0.96
C MET A 161 14.80 -12.04 -0.89
N ALA A 162 15.15 -11.55 0.31
CA ALA A 162 15.61 -10.18 0.50
C ALA A 162 17.09 -10.00 0.88
N GLU A 163 17.87 -11.08 1.00
CA GLU A 163 19.23 -11.04 1.60
C GLU A 163 20.20 -10.01 0.99
N ARG A 164 20.01 -9.62 -0.29
CA ARG A 164 20.92 -8.73 -1.03
C ARG A 164 20.33 -7.37 -1.41
N GLY A 165 19.09 -7.07 -1.03
CA GLY A 165 18.42 -5.86 -1.46
C GLY A 165 18.58 -4.64 -0.53
N PRO A 166 17.87 -3.54 -0.84
CA PRO A 166 17.88 -2.32 -0.04
C PRO A 166 17.60 -2.55 1.45
N ILE A 167 18.30 -1.82 2.31
CA ILE A 167 18.17 -1.89 3.78
C ILE A 167 17.40 -0.67 4.27
N GLY A 168 16.60 -0.82 5.31
CA GLY A 168 15.95 0.29 5.98
C GLY A 168 15.13 -0.15 7.17
N ALA A 169 14.25 0.73 7.62
CA ALA A 169 13.31 0.43 8.71
C ALA A 169 11.96 1.08 8.44
N VAL A 170 10.91 0.42 8.93
CA VAL A 170 9.58 0.99 9.06
C VAL A 170 9.29 1.12 10.55
N THR A 171 8.95 2.33 10.98
CA THR A 171 8.75 2.66 12.40
C THR A 171 7.31 3.07 12.63
N SER A 172 6.84 2.92 13.88
CA SER A 172 5.52 3.37 14.32
C SER A 172 5.65 4.45 15.40
N ASP A 173 4.71 5.39 15.44
CA ASP A 173 4.62 6.42 16.48
C ASP A 173 4.08 5.89 17.83
N ARG A 174 3.74 4.60 17.89
CA ARG A 174 3.19 3.94 19.08
C ARG A 174 4.12 2.86 19.61
N GLN A 175 3.96 2.55 20.90
CA GLN A 175 4.55 1.36 21.53
C GLN A 175 3.93 0.03 21.04
N GLU A 176 2.97 0.07 20.13
CA GLU A 176 2.34 -1.10 19.51
C GLU A 176 3.11 -1.51 18.24
N ARG A 177 3.46 -2.79 18.13
CA ARG A 177 4.07 -3.35 16.92
C ARG A 177 3.03 -3.52 15.82
N TYR A 178 3.39 -3.17 14.59
CA TYR A 178 2.56 -3.38 13.40
C TYR A 178 3.22 -4.40 12.47
N CYS A 179 2.40 -5.09 11.68
CA CYS A 179 2.87 -5.78 10.49
C CYS A 179 2.67 -4.85 9.29
N ALA A 180 3.76 -4.53 8.59
CA ALA A 180 3.77 -3.54 7.53
C ALA A 180 3.93 -4.19 6.16
N LEU A 181 3.02 -3.86 5.26
CA LEU A 181 3.11 -4.12 3.82
C LEU A 181 3.98 -3.03 3.21
N LEU A 182 5.22 -3.37 2.84
CA LEU A 182 6.22 -2.44 2.35
C LEU A 182 6.46 -2.64 0.85
N GLY A 183 6.34 -1.56 0.07
CA GLY A 183 6.55 -1.55 -1.36
C GLY A 183 7.57 -0.51 -1.82
N LEU A 184 8.38 -0.88 -2.81
CA LEU A 184 9.21 0.04 -3.59
C LEU A 184 8.54 0.35 -4.92
N TYR A 185 8.14 1.60 -5.13
CA TYR A 185 7.48 2.05 -6.36
C TYR A 185 8.45 2.93 -7.13
N ARG A 186 8.57 2.75 -8.45
CA ARG A 186 9.41 3.68 -9.21
C ARG A 186 8.81 5.08 -9.19
N THR A 187 9.63 6.09 -8.95
CA THR A 187 9.18 7.50 -8.86
C THR A 187 8.60 8.01 -10.19
N ASP A 188 9.01 7.44 -11.33
CA ASP A 188 8.46 7.73 -12.65
C ASP A 188 7.12 7.03 -12.95
N ARG A 189 6.77 5.98 -12.19
CA ARG A 189 5.55 5.17 -12.35
C ARG A 189 4.91 4.85 -10.99
N PRO A 190 4.53 5.88 -10.21
CA PRO A 190 4.00 5.65 -8.88
C PRO A 190 2.61 5.00 -8.98
N TRP A 191 2.32 4.09 -8.04
CA TRP A 191 0.99 3.47 -7.84
C TRP A 191 0.50 2.45 -8.87
N GLU A 192 1.37 1.93 -9.75
CA GLU A 192 1.00 0.77 -10.59
C GLU A 192 1.16 -0.55 -9.85
N ARG A 193 2.41 -0.97 -9.64
CA ARG A 193 2.78 -2.19 -8.92
C ARG A 193 4.12 -1.94 -8.25
N PRO A 194 4.31 -2.36 -6.99
CA PRO A 194 5.62 -2.29 -6.38
C PRO A 194 6.62 -3.14 -7.17
N SER A 195 7.79 -2.57 -7.45
CA SER A 195 8.93 -3.27 -8.06
C SER A 195 9.52 -4.31 -7.11
N ALA A 196 9.43 -4.06 -5.80
CA ALA A 196 9.62 -5.06 -4.76
C ALA A 196 8.63 -4.85 -3.63
N PHE A 197 8.21 -5.95 -3.01
CA PHE A 197 7.20 -5.98 -1.95
C PHE A 197 7.66 -6.92 -0.85
N GLN A 198 7.34 -6.58 0.39
CA GLN A 198 7.61 -7.42 1.55
C GLN A 198 6.58 -7.17 2.66
N VAL A 199 6.21 -8.21 3.39
CA VAL A 199 5.55 -8.08 4.69
C VAL A 199 6.63 -8.13 5.76
N ILE A 200 6.63 -7.17 6.68
CA ILE A 200 7.64 -7.05 7.73
C ILE A 200 7.01 -6.73 9.08
N GLU A 201 7.75 -6.97 10.16
CA GLU A 201 7.46 -6.36 11.46
C GLU A 201 8.10 -4.97 11.54
N THR A 202 7.41 -4.02 12.17
CA THR A 202 7.96 -2.68 12.40
C THR A 202 9.05 -2.66 13.46
N ASP A 203 9.77 -1.54 13.54
CA ASP A 203 10.74 -1.22 14.59
C ASP A 203 11.99 -2.13 14.59
N HIS A 204 12.25 -2.75 13.43
CA HIS A 204 13.42 -3.56 13.14
C HIS A 204 14.06 -3.14 11.81
N VAL A 205 15.36 -3.42 11.67
CA VAL A 205 16.05 -3.24 10.38
C VAL A 205 15.65 -4.38 9.46
N VAL A 206 15.17 -4.02 8.28
CA VAL A 206 14.68 -4.96 7.27
C VAL A 206 15.44 -4.78 5.98
N ARG A 207 15.44 -5.85 5.18
CA ARG A 207 15.87 -5.83 3.79
C ARG A 207 14.70 -6.16 2.91
N ILE A 208 14.53 -5.44 1.81
CA ILE A 208 13.53 -5.72 0.76
C ILE A 208 14.21 -6.48 -0.38
N PRO A 209 13.50 -7.32 -1.17
CA PRO A 209 14.06 -7.91 -2.39
C PRO A 209 14.78 -6.90 -3.31
N PRO A 210 15.87 -7.30 -3.98
CA PRO A 210 16.63 -6.42 -4.86
C PRO A 210 15.77 -5.95 -6.04
N VAL A 211 16.00 -4.70 -6.46
CA VAL A 211 15.32 -4.06 -7.60
C VAL A 211 16.34 -3.61 -8.66
N SER A 212 15.87 -3.38 -9.88
CA SER A 212 16.70 -2.80 -10.95
C SER A 212 17.21 -1.42 -10.57
N ASP A 213 18.26 -0.97 -11.25
CA ASP A 213 18.79 0.38 -11.08
C ASP A 213 17.71 1.44 -11.35
N GLY A 214 17.57 2.41 -10.44
CA GLY A 214 16.55 3.45 -10.55
C GLY A 214 16.31 4.21 -9.26
N GLU A 215 15.28 5.05 -9.31
CA GLU A 215 14.77 5.85 -8.19
C GLU A 215 13.41 5.33 -7.76
N TYR A 216 13.24 5.15 -6.45
CA TYR A 216 12.07 4.53 -5.88
C TYR A 216 11.52 5.31 -4.69
N ASP A 217 10.20 5.43 -4.62
CA ASP A 217 9.49 5.87 -3.44
C ASP A 217 9.13 4.65 -2.59
N THR A 218 9.45 4.71 -1.30
CA THR A 218 9.08 3.66 -0.36
C THR A 218 7.71 3.98 0.23
N VAL A 219 6.76 3.06 0.11
CA VAL A 219 5.41 3.23 0.66
C VAL A 219 5.10 2.02 1.52
N SER A 220 4.53 2.27 2.70
CA SER A 220 4.15 1.21 3.62
C SER A 220 2.73 1.43 4.13
N VAL A 221 1.99 0.33 4.30
CA VAL A 221 0.76 0.33 5.11
C VAL A 221 0.91 -0.68 6.23
N GLY A 222 0.74 -0.24 7.47
CA GLY A 222 0.82 -1.06 8.67
C GLY A 222 -0.55 -1.41 9.21
N TYR A 223 -0.71 -2.64 9.65
CA TYR A 223 -1.91 -3.16 10.31
C TYR A 223 -1.53 -3.87 11.61
N SER A 224 -2.53 -4.15 12.45
CA SER A 224 -2.34 -5.00 13.62
C SER A 224 -1.82 -6.38 13.17
N PRO A 225 -0.90 -7.03 13.91
CA PRO A 225 -0.35 -8.33 13.53
C PRO A 225 -1.41 -9.42 13.32
N VAL A 226 -2.52 -9.34 14.06
CA VAL A 226 -3.66 -10.29 13.98
C VAL A 226 -4.62 -9.98 12.83
N THR A 227 -4.48 -8.85 12.14
CA THR A 227 -5.35 -8.51 11.00
C THR A 227 -5.17 -9.55 9.90
N THR A 228 -6.28 -10.07 9.40
CA THR A 228 -6.28 -11.10 8.36
C THR A 228 -6.10 -10.49 6.97
N VAL A 229 -5.68 -11.30 6.01
CA VAL A 229 -5.59 -10.88 4.59
C VAL A 229 -6.95 -10.40 4.07
N ALA A 230 -8.05 -11.06 4.46
CA ALA A 230 -9.40 -10.66 4.06
C ALA A 230 -9.76 -9.27 4.59
N GLU A 231 -9.40 -8.96 5.84
CA GLU A 231 -9.63 -7.64 6.42
C GLU A 231 -8.77 -6.57 5.74
N VAL A 232 -7.49 -6.85 5.45
CA VAL A 232 -6.62 -5.93 4.71
C VAL A 232 -7.20 -5.56 3.36
N LEU A 233 -7.73 -6.54 2.62
CA LEU A 233 -8.28 -6.36 1.27
C LEU A 233 -9.73 -5.85 1.25
N GLY A 234 -10.48 -6.15 2.30
CA GLY A 234 -11.92 -5.91 2.37
C GLY A 234 -12.32 -4.71 3.21
N ALA A 235 -11.39 -4.08 3.93
CA ALA A 235 -11.71 -2.92 4.75
C ALA A 235 -11.93 -1.66 3.91
N PRO A 236 -12.90 -0.80 4.28
CA PRO A 236 -13.02 0.52 3.69
C PRO A 236 -11.72 1.32 3.88
N VAL A 237 -11.37 2.15 2.90
CA VAL A 237 -10.14 2.95 2.93
C VAL A 237 -10.05 3.76 4.23
N GLY A 238 -8.90 3.69 4.90
CA GLY A 238 -8.62 4.48 6.10
C GLY A 238 -9.22 3.95 7.41
N THR A 239 -9.78 2.73 7.43
CA THR A 239 -10.42 2.16 8.64
C THR A 239 -9.51 1.30 9.49
N LEU A 240 -8.65 0.46 8.90
CA LEU A 240 -7.83 -0.52 9.66
C LEU A 240 -6.32 -0.24 9.62
N GLY A 241 -5.84 0.61 8.71
CA GLY A 241 -4.41 0.76 8.40
C GLY A 241 -3.80 2.10 8.81
N ARG A 242 -2.51 2.07 9.12
CA ARG A 242 -1.61 3.23 9.15
C ARG A 242 -0.84 3.30 7.85
N VAL A 243 -0.51 4.50 7.39
CA VAL A 243 0.27 4.68 6.16
C VAL A 243 1.58 5.39 6.47
N GLY A 244 2.62 5.04 5.72
CA GLY A 244 3.92 5.70 5.78
C GLY A 244 4.50 5.85 4.39
N PHE A 245 5.23 6.94 4.20
CA PHE A 245 5.95 7.25 2.97
C PHE A 245 7.41 7.52 3.32
N GLY A 246 8.31 7.18 2.41
CA GLY A 246 9.73 7.43 2.55
C GLY A 246 10.02 8.90 2.75
N THR A 247 10.95 9.21 3.67
CA THR A 247 11.43 10.58 3.87
C THR A 247 12.32 11.06 2.73
N ARG A 248 12.88 10.14 1.94
CA ARG A 248 13.74 10.40 0.79
C ARG A 248 13.52 9.35 -0.28
N THR A 249 13.65 9.75 -1.55
CA THR A 249 13.69 8.83 -2.68
C THR A 249 14.89 7.89 -2.53
N LEU A 250 14.63 6.60 -2.70
CA LEU A 250 15.62 5.53 -2.60
C LEU A 250 16.30 5.34 -3.96
N VAL A 251 17.63 5.51 -3.99
CA VAL A 251 18.42 5.24 -5.20
C VAL A 251 19.00 3.83 -5.14
N ALA A 252 18.54 2.96 -6.04
CA ALA A 252 19.05 1.60 -6.18
C ALA A 252 20.10 1.49 -7.30
N ARG A 253 21.20 0.78 -7.02
CA ARG A 253 22.29 0.46 -7.95
C ARG A 253 22.83 -0.94 -7.64
N GLY A 254 22.93 -1.80 -8.65
CA GLY A 254 23.41 -3.18 -8.49
C GLY A 254 22.57 -3.98 -7.49
N GLY A 255 21.27 -3.73 -7.42
CA GLY A 255 20.35 -4.38 -6.48
C GLY A 255 20.39 -3.86 -5.04
N ARG A 256 21.28 -2.93 -4.70
CA ARG A 256 21.42 -2.34 -3.35
C ARG A 256 21.00 -0.88 -3.33
N SER A 257 20.66 -0.35 -2.16
CA SER A 257 20.44 1.09 -2.00
C SER A 257 21.72 1.85 -1.63
N ARG A 258 21.84 3.10 -2.10
CA ARG A 258 22.95 4.01 -1.70
C ARG A 258 22.90 4.44 -0.25
N HIS A 259 21.72 4.46 0.35
CA HIS A 259 21.47 4.81 1.74
C HIS A 259 20.30 3.99 2.28
N PRO A 260 20.15 3.87 3.61
CA PRO A 260 18.99 3.20 4.18
C PRO A 260 17.71 4.01 3.94
N PHE A 261 16.60 3.32 3.68
CA PHE A 261 15.27 3.95 3.70
C PHE A 261 14.73 4.02 5.13
N HIS A 262 13.82 4.97 5.36
CA HIS A 262 13.06 5.07 6.60
C HIS A 262 11.63 5.47 6.27
N VAL A 263 10.67 4.73 6.82
CA VAL A 263 9.24 5.02 6.67
C VAL A 263 8.61 5.09 8.06
N ALA A 264 8.08 6.26 8.42
CA ALA A 264 7.32 6.41 9.65
C ALA A 264 5.82 6.21 9.35
N LEU A 265 5.22 5.23 10.00
CA LEU A 265 3.77 4.99 9.95
C LEU A 265 3.04 6.04 10.78
N ARG A 266 1.97 6.58 10.20
CA ARG A 266 1.06 7.53 10.85
C ARG A 266 -0.37 7.18 10.49
N ARG A 267 -1.33 7.80 11.20
CA ARG A 267 -2.74 7.69 10.81
C ARG A 267 -2.92 8.12 9.36
N GLN A 268 -3.68 7.33 8.60
CA GLN A 268 -4.04 7.67 7.23
C GLN A 268 -4.91 8.92 7.23
N ARG A 269 -4.48 9.93 6.47
CA ARG A 269 -5.24 11.15 6.19
C ARG A 269 -6.13 10.87 4.99
N ARG A 270 -7.23 11.62 4.87
CA ARG A 270 -8.13 11.51 3.72
C ARG A 270 -7.42 11.74 2.39
N ILE A 271 -6.46 12.68 2.35
CA ILE A 271 -5.67 13.02 1.17
C ILE A 271 -4.59 11.99 0.81
N ASP A 272 -4.33 11.00 1.67
CA ASP A 272 -3.39 9.95 1.32
C ASP A 272 -4.08 9.00 0.32
N PRO A 273 -3.46 8.71 -0.84
CA PRO A 273 -4.07 7.81 -1.81
C PRO A 273 -4.26 6.41 -1.21
N PRO A 274 -5.34 5.69 -1.58
CA PRO A 274 -5.45 4.28 -1.27
C PRO A 274 -4.26 3.54 -1.89
N VAL A 275 -3.46 2.87 -1.05
CA VAL A 275 -2.29 2.13 -1.48
C VAL A 275 -2.70 0.72 -1.86
N GLU A 276 -2.45 0.33 -3.10
CA GLU A 276 -2.87 -0.97 -3.61
C GLU A 276 -1.76 -2.02 -3.43
N PHE A 277 -2.04 -3.01 -2.56
CA PHE A 277 -1.18 -4.15 -2.27
C PHE A 277 -1.82 -5.51 -2.56
N SER A 278 -3.04 -5.54 -3.11
CA SER A 278 -3.79 -6.80 -3.30
C SER A 278 -3.01 -7.83 -4.08
N ARG A 279 -2.45 -7.43 -5.22
CA ARG A 279 -1.73 -8.35 -6.09
C ARG A 279 -0.53 -9.00 -5.41
N PRO A 280 0.46 -8.25 -4.89
CA PRO A 280 1.60 -8.87 -4.23
C PRO A 280 1.19 -9.68 -2.99
N LEU A 281 0.21 -9.21 -2.21
CA LEU A 281 -0.28 -9.92 -1.03
C LEU A 281 -0.92 -11.27 -1.40
N LEU A 282 -1.83 -11.28 -2.37
CA LEU A 282 -2.49 -12.51 -2.85
C LEU A 282 -1.48 -13.50 -3.46
N CYS A 283 -0.47 -13.01 -4.18
CA CYS A 283 0.61 -13.86 -4.68
C CYS A 283 1.39 -14.53 -3.55
N LEU A 284 1.67 -13.80 -2.47
CA LEU A 284 2.41 -14.31 -1.32
C LEU A 284 1.61 -15.37 -0.57
N VAL A 285 0.35 -15.08 -0.22
CA VAL A 285 -0.52 -16.00 0.54
C VAL A 285 -0.83 -17.26 -0.28
N THR A 286 -0.99 -17.13 -1.60
CA THR A 286 -1.22 -18.30 -2.47
C THR A 286 0.00 -19.23 -2.48
N ARG A 287 1.23 -18.67 -2.46
CA ARG A 287 2.46 -19.47 -2.37
C ARG A 287 2.64 -20.14 -1.01
N ALA A 288 2.27 -19.45 0.07
CA ALA A 288 2.24 -19.99 1.43
C ALA A 288 1.40 -21.28 1.47
N ASN A 289 0.14 -21.16 1.05
CA ASN A 289 -0.84 -22.23 1.10
C ASN A 289 -0.48 -23.43 0.19
N GLN A 290 0.29 -23.20 -0.88
CA GLN A 290 0.80 -24.29 -1.74
C GLN A 290 1.96 -25.06 -1.09
N ARG A 291 2.75 -24.43 -0.21
CA ARG A 291 3.82 -25.12 0.53
C ARG A 291 3.24 -26.03 1.60
N ASP A 292 2.18 -25.59 2.27
CA ASP A 292 1.50 -26.36 3.31
C ASP A 292 0.68 -27.53 2.73
N ALA A 293 0.30 -27.45 1.45
CA ALA A 293 -0.41 -28.50 0.72
C ALA A 293 0.51 -29.54 0.04
N ALA A 294 1.84 -29.47 0.23
CA ALA A 294 2.73 -30.53 -0.23
C ALA A 294 2.47 -31.81 0.60
N PRO A 295 2.29 -32.99 -0.03
CA PRO A 295 2.02 -34.21 0.72
C PRO A 295 3.25 -34.56 1.57
N ALA A 296 3.02 -34.87 2.85
CA ALA A 296 3.97 -35.64 3.62
C ALA A 296 4.36 -36.86 2.79
N LEU A 297 5.64 -36.96 2.41
CA LEU A 297 6.20 -38.15 1.78
C LEU A 297 5.79 -39.36 2.63
N PRO A 298 5.16 -40.39 2.06
CA PRO A 298 5.06 -41.66 2.75
C PRO A 298 6.49 -42.13 2.99
N THR A 299 6.85 -42.26 4.26
CA THR A 299 8.08 -42.89 4.70
C THR A 299 7.88 -44.38 4.52
N ASP A 300 7.98 -44.87 3.29
CA ASP A 300 7.97 -46.29 3.01
C ASP A 300 9.42 -46.80 3.09
N ALA A 301 9.83 -47.08 4.32
CA ALA A 301 11.03 -47.82 4.63
C ALA A 301 10.65 -48.95 5.59
N ALA A 302 10.91 -50.17 5.12
CA ALA A 302 10.86 -51.44 5.82
C ALA A 302 9.49 -52.13 5.90
N ASP A 303 9.20 -52.91 4.86
CA ASP A 303 8.91 -54.32 5.11
C ASP A 303 9.69 -55.22 4.14
N ARG A 304 10.81 -55.74 4.65
CA ARG A 304 11.39 -57.01 4.19
C ARG A 304 11.11 -57.98 5.32
N GLY A 305 10.20 -58.92 5.08
CA GLY A 305 9.82 -60.01 5.98
C GLY A 305 8.90 -60.97 5.25
#